data_AF-A0AAW9K8D5-F1
#
_entry.id   AF-A0AAW9K8D5-F1
#
_cell.length_a   1.000
_cell.length_b   1.000
_cell.length_c   1.000
_cell.angle_alpha   90.00
_cell.angle_beta   90.00
_cell.angle_gamma   90.00
#
_symmetry.space_group_name_H-M   'P 1'
#
loop_
_entity.id
_entity.type
_entity.pdbx_description
1 polymer ?
#
loop_
_entity_poly.entity_id
_entity_poly.type
_entity_poly.pdbx_seq_one_letter_code
_entity_poly.pdbx_strand_id
1 'polypeptide(L)'
;RYRVNKAARLAIKNPNLKGVEYFKDTLITLNDEGIKKEIEGITLSTNWESVEKVFVMEKNIFIRLLNASYINIPIRIFKNNEDKEMFLKFLDEHIKIHYLSIN
;
A
#
# COMPACT_ATOMS: atom_id res chain seq x y z
N ARG A 1 21.14 -4.99 21.52
CA ARG A 1 20.82 -4.60 20.12
C ARG A 1 19.42 -5.11 19.80
N TYR A 2 18.38 -4.31 20.02
CA TYR A 2 16.99 -4.73 19.74
C TYR A 2 16.62 -4.24 18.34
N ARG A 3 16.60 -5.14 17.36
CA ARG A 3 16.02 -4.88 16.03
C ARG A 3 14.52 -5.08 16.15
N VAL A 4 13.78 -3.99 16.20
CA VAL A 4 12.31 -4.00 16.10
C VAL A 4 11.98 -4.18 14.62
N ASN A 5 11.62 -5.39 14.20
CA ASN A 5 10.99 -5.64 12.91
C ASN A 5 9.61 -4.96 12.91
N LYS A 6 9.57 -3.69 12.48
CA LYS A 6 8.37 -2.85 12.47
C LYS A 6 7.57 -3.11 11.19
N ALA A 7 7.13 -4.36 11.00
CA ALA A 7 6.11 -4.66 10.00
C ALA A 7 4.78 -4.06 10.47
N ALA A 8 4.30 -3.00 9.80
CA ALA A 8 3.01 -2.42 10.09
C ALA A 8 1.90 -3.42 9.70
N ARG A 9 1.38 -4.17 10.68
CA ARG A 9 0.25 -5.10 10.50
C ARG A 9 -1.06 -4.33 10.69
N LEU A 10 -1.79 -4.06 9.60
CA LEU A 10 -3.12 -3.43 9.63
C LEU A 10 -4.19 -4.45 9.24
N ALA A 11 -4.91 -5.01 10.21
CA ALA A 11 -6.08 -5.85 9.98
C ALA A 11 -7.37 -5.01 10.12
N ILE A 12 -8.26 -5.04 9.13
CA ILE A 12 -9.45 -4.18 9.09
C ILE A 12 -10.71 -5.05 9.10
N LYS A 13 -11.64 -4.80 10.04
CA LYS A 13 -13.01 -5.34 10.03
C LYS A 13 -14.00 -4.19 10.12
N ASN A 14 -14.64 -3.78 9.01
CA ASN A 14 -15.76 -2.84 9.07
C ASN A 14 -16.91 -3.29 8.13
N PRO A 15 -18.09 -3.65 8.70
CA PRO A 15 -19.19 -4.25 7.94
C PRO A 15 -20.08 -3.27 7.14
N ASN A 16 -19.89 -1.95 7.23
CA ASN A 16 -20.85 -0.95 6.69
C ASN A 16 -20.49 -0.34 5.32
N LEU A 17 -19.66 -1.01 4.50
CA LEU A 17 -19.01 -0.36 3.36
C LEU A 17 -19.36 -1.08 2.05
N LYS A 18 -20.32 -0.55 1.28
CA LYS A 18 -20.70 -1.04 -0.06
C LYS A 18 -20.00 -0.21 -1.16
N GLY A 19 -19.56 -0.86 -2.23
CA GLY A 19 -19.16 -0.21 -3.50
C GLY A 19 -17.66 -0.06 -3.78
N VAL A 20 -16.79 -0.54 -2.88
CA VAL A 20 -15.37 -0.82 -3.16
C VAL A 20 -15.23 -2.32 -2.97
N GLU A 21 -14.43 -3.03 -3.77
CA GLU A 21 -14.11 -4.45 -3.52
C GLU A 21 -13.66 -4.62 -2.06
N TYR A 22 -14.63 -4.94 -1.20
CA TYR A 22 -14.49 -5.14 0.22
C TYR A 22 -14.37 -6.64 0.38
N PHE A 23 -13.20 -7.16 0.11
CA PHE A 23 -12.86 -8.40 0.76
C PHE A 23 -12.64 -8.03 2.22
N LYS A 24 -13.56 -8.47 3.08
CA LYS A 24 -13.55 -8.25 4.55
C LYS A 24 -12.19 -8.64 5.18
N ASP A 25 -11.39 -9.39 4.45
CA ASP A 25 -10.07 -9.88 4.83
C ASP A 25 -8.97 -9.39 3.86
N THR A 26 -8.99 -8.11 3.47
CA THR A 26 -7.86 -7.52 2.72
C THR A 26 -6.79 -7.03 3.69
N LEU A 27 -5.61 -7.64 3.67
CA LEU A 27 -4.42 -7.19 4.41
C LEU A 27 -3.38 -6.71 3.40
N ILE A 28 -2.86 -5.49 3.60
CA ILE A 28 -1.73 -4.96 2.83
C ILE A 28 -0.53 -4.84 3.75
N THR A 29 0.57 -5.48 3.38
CA THR A 29 1.83 -5.43 4.09
C THR A 29 2.89 -4.86 3.16
N LEU A 30 3.64 -3.85 3.64
CA LEU A 30 4.86 -3.37 2.98
C LEU A 30 6.07 -3.95 3.71
N ASN A 31 7.05 -4.45 2.98
CA ASN A 31 8.32 -4.92 3.51
C ASN A 31 9.46 -4.67 2.51
N ASP A 32 10.68 -5.05 2.85
CA ASP A 32 11.85 -4.84 2.00
C ASP A 32 11.76 -5.57 0.63
N GLU A 33 10.93 -6.61 0.51
CA GLU A 33 10.73 -7.37 -0.73
C GLU A 33 9.69 -6.72 -1.65
N GLY A 34 8.69 -6.04 -1.09
CA GLY A 34 7.61 -5.46 -1.87
C GLY A 34 6.33 -5.18 -1.09
N ILE A 35 5.23 -5.25 -1.85
CA ILE A 35 3.86 -5.11 -1.39
C ILE A 35 3.22 -6.51 -1.41
N LYS A 36 2.73 -6.95 -0.26
CA LYS A 36 1.92 -8.16 -0.14
C LYS A 36 0.46 -7.76 0.09
N LYS A 37 -0.45 -8.22 -0.76
CA LYS A 37 -1.90 -8.07 -0.63
C LYS A 37 -2.51 -9.45 -0.41
N GLU A 38 -3.12 -9.65 0.75
CA GLU A 38 -3.81 -10.89 1.11
C GLU A 38 -5.31 -10.62 1.07
N ILE A 39 -6.08 -11.48 0.39
CA ILE A 39 -7.52 -11.36 0.17
C ILE A 39 -8.13 -12.75 0.28
N GLU A 40 -8.95 -13.01 1.32
CA GLU A 40 -9.71 -14.27 1.44
C GLU A 40 -8.84 -15.54 1.23
N GLY A 41 -7.59 -15.52 1.74
CA GLY A 41 -6.63 -16.62 1.60
C GLY A 41 -5.78 -16.60 0.33
N ILE A 42 -6.10 -15.72 -0.64
CA ILE A 42 -5.26 -15.46 -1.82
C ILE A 42 -4.18 -14.44 -1.44
N THR A 43 -2.93 -14.77 -1.72
CA THR A 43 -1.79 -13.85 -1.57
C THR A 43 -1.33 -13.38 -2.95
N LEU A 44 -1.29 -12.07 -3.13
CA LEU A 44 -0.65 -11.40 -4.25
C LEU A 44 0.60 -10.66 -3.73
N SER A 45 1.74 -10.92 -4.36
CA SER A 45 3.00 -10.24 -4.03
C SER A 45 3.44 -9.39 -5.23
N THR A 46 3.90 -8.18 -4.95
CA THR A 46 4.39 -7.23 -5.95
C THR A 46 5.73 -6.69 -5.49
N ASN A 47 6.78 -6.97 -6.24
CA ASN A 47 8.12 -6.45 -5.95
C ASN A 47 8.18 -4.94 -6.22
N TRP A 48 9.09 -4.24 -5.55
CA TRP A 48 9.26 -2.78 -5.71
C TRP A 48 9.57 -2.36 -7.16
N GLU A 49 10.31 -3.17 -7.90
CA GLU A 49 10.62 -2.93 -9.32
C GLU A 49 9.38 -2.90 -10.23
N SER A 50 8.30 -3.53 -9.79
CA SER A 50 7.02 -3.53 -10.51
C SER A 50 6.17 -2.29 -10.24
N VAL A 51 6.57 -1.43 -9.29
CA VAL A 51 5.84 -0.22 -8.93
C VAL A 51 6.29 0.94 -9.84
N GLU A 52 5.35 1.45 -10.64
CA GLU A 52 5.60 2.56 -11.57
C GLU A 52 5.44 3.91 -10.88
N LYS A 53 4.32 4.10 -10.15
CA LYS A 53 3.97 5.40 -9.56
C LYS A 53 2.94 5.26 -8.45
N VAL A 54 2.93 6.20 -7.50
CA VAL A 54 1.90 6.32 -6.47
C VAL A 54 1.12 7.62 -6.64
N PHE A 55 -0.20 7.54 -6.52
CA PHE A 55 -1.12 8.67 -6.54
C PHE A 55 -1.88 8.73 -5.22
N VAL A 56 -1.78 9.85 -4.51
CA VAL A 56 -2.54 10.10 -3.29
C VAL A 56 -3.72 11.00 -3.62
N MET A 57 -4.94 10.50 -3.45
CA MET A 57 -6.19 11.24 -3.62
C MET A 57 -6.89 11.40 -2.28
N GLU A 58 -7.95 12.22 -2.23
CA GLU A 58 -8.68 12.54 -0.99
C GLU A 58 -9.12 11.31 -0.18
N LYS A 59 -9.52 10.22 -0.86
CA LYS A 59 -10.09 9.02 -0.22
C LYS A 59 -9.24 7.78 -0.37
N ASN A 60 -8.27 7.77 -1.29
CA ASN A 60 -7.54 6.55 -1.67
C ASN A 60 -6.09 6.88 -2.05
N ILE A 61 -5.22 5.90 -1.84
CA ILE A 61 -3.87 5.83 -2.41
C ILE A 61 -3.91 4.77 -3.51
N PHE A 62 -3.46 5.12 -4.70
CA PHE A 62 -3.34 4.22 -5.83
C PHE A 62 -1.87 3.96 -6.13
N ILE A 63 -1.47 2.69 -6.13
CA ILE A 63 -0.13 2.26 -6.53
C ILE A 63 -0.25 1.66 -7.92
N ARG A 64 0.26 2.36 -8.94
CA ARG A 64 0.28 1.91 -10.33
C ARG A 64 1.46 0.97 -10.54
N LEU A 65 1.18 -0.17 -11.16
CA LEU A 65 2.18 -1.18 -11.51
C LEU A 65 2.54 -1.10 -12.99
N LEU A 66 3.72 -1.59 -13.37
CA LEU A 66 4.22 -1.58 -14.75
C LEU A 66 3.30 -2.30 -15.75
N ASN A 67 2.49 -3.26 -15.29
CA ASN A 67 1.50 -3.96 -16.10
C ASN A 67 0.18 -3.19 -16.26
N ALA A 68 0.18 -1.88 -15.98
CA ALA A 68 -0.99 -0.99 -16.00
C ALA A 68 -2.12 -1.35 -15.02
N SER A 69 -1.88 -2.24 -14.05
CA SER A 69 -2.80 -2.50 -12.95
C SER A 69 -2.57 -1.57 -11.76
N TYR A 70 -3.54 -1.53 -10.84
CA TYR A 70 -3.49 -0.67 -9.65
C TYR A 70 -3.74 -1.46 -8.38
N ILE A 71 -2.97 -1.15 -7.33
CA ILE A 71 -3.32 -1.49 -5.95
C ILE A 71 -4.04 -0.28 -5.36
N ASN A 72 -5.31 -0.45 -4.99
CA ASN A 72 -6.12 0.59 -4.37
C ASN A 72 -6.14 0.42 -2.84
N ILE A 73 -5.82 1.49 -2.13
CA ILE A 73 -5.71 1.52 -0.67
C ILE A 73 -6.55 2.67 -0.12
N PRO A 74 -7.74 2.40 0.47
CA PRO A 74 -8.58 3.45 1.03
C PRO A 74 -7.90 4.14 2.21
N ILE A 75 -7.91 5.48 2.28
CA ILE A 75 -7.26 6.22 3.37
C ILE A 75 -7.90 5.93 4.74
N ARG A 76 -9.19 5.60 4.76
CA ARG A 76 -9.92 5.24 5.98
C ARG A 76 -9.38 4.01 6.72
N ILE A 77 -8.44 3.26 6.13
CA ILE A 77 -7.83 2.10 6.77
C ILE A 77 -6.77 2.49 7.79
N PHE A 78 -6.20 3.69 7.66
CA PHE A 78 -5.21 4.21 8.60
C PHE A 78 -5.93 4.69 9.86
N LYS A 79 -5.37 4.38 11.03
CA LYS A 79 -5.99 4.77 12.32
C LYS A 79 -5.93 6.28 12.54
N ASN A 80 -4.88 6.91 12.02
CA ASN A 80 -4.62 8.34 12.12
C ASN A 80 -3.74 8.79 10.93
N ASN A 81 -3.46 10.09 10.88
CA ASN A 81 -2.60 10.65 9.83
C ASN A 81 -1.14 10.21 9.94
N GLU A 82 -0.62 9.96 11.15
CA GLU A 82 0.76 9.50 11.35
C GLU A 82 1.01 8.13 10.71
N ASP A 83 0.08 7.18 10.88
CA ASP A 83 0.14 5.86 10.24
C ASP A 83 0.16 5.97 8.71
N LYS A 84 -0.65 6.88 8.16
CA LYS A 84 -0.69 7.17 6.72
C LYS A 84 0.62 7.77 6.24
N GLU A 85 1.19 8.72 6.98
CA GLU A 85 2.46 9.37 6.63
C GLU A 85 3.63 8.39 6.70
N MET A 86 3.67 7.52 7.73
CA MET A 86 4.66 6.45 7.82
C MET A 86 4.55 5.47 6.63
N PHE A 87 3.32 5.13 6.23
CA PHE A 87 3.08 4.28 5.07
C PHE A 87 3.58 4.93 3.77
N LEU A 88 3.25 6.21 3.54
CA LEU A 88 3.69 6.95 2.37
C LEU A 88 5.20 7.13 2.32
N LYS A 89 5.84 7.40 3.47
CA LYS A 89 7.29 7.49 3.59
C LYS A 89 7.96 6.17 3.22
N PHE A 90 7.40 5.05 3.69
CA PHE A 90 7.94 3.73 3.34
C PHE A 90 7.88 3.46 1.83
N LEU A 91 6.77 3.85 1.18
CA LEU A 91 6.65 3.77 -0.28
C LEU A 91 7.70 4.63 -0.98
N ASP A 92 7.88 5.88 -0.53
CA ASP A 92 8.85 6.82 -1.11
C ASP A 92 10.30 6.32 -0.99
N GLU A 93 10.64 5.66 0.13
CA GLU A 93 11.97 5.07 0.34
C GLU A 93 12.29 3.91 -0.63
N HIS A 94 11.27 3.20 -1.14
CA HIS A 94 11.46 2.02 -1.99
C HIS A 94 11.18 2.27 -3.48
N ILE A 95 10.30 3.20 -3.79
CA ILE A 95 10.00 3.56 -5.17
C ILE A 95 11.14 4.45 -5.64
N LYS A 96 11.99 3.90 -6.50
CA LYS A 96 12.93 4.70 -7.30
C LYS A 96 12.09 5.55 -8.25
N ILE A 97 11.62 6.71 -7.79
CA ILE A 97 11.10 7.73 -8.67
C ILE A 97 12.27 8.08 -9.59
N HIS A 98 12.26 7.57 -10.82
CA HIS A 98 13.10 8.11 -11.87
C HIS A 98 12.67 9.57 -12.02
N TYR A 99 13.41 10.47 -11.36
CA TYR A 99 13.27 11.90 -11.56
C TYR A 99 13.53 12.19 -13.04
N LEU A 100 12.46 12.32 -13.82
CA LEU A 100 12.52 12.99 -15.11
C LEU A 100 12.56 14.49 -14.80
N SER A 101 13.77 15.01 -14.62
CA SER A 101 14.03 16.44 -14.79
C SER A 101 13.77 16.76 -16.26
N ILE A 102 12.60 17.30 -16.56
CA ILE A 102 12.34 17.92 -17.85
C ILE A 102 12.99 19.31 -17.76
N ASN A 103 14.14 19.47 -18.41
CA ASN A 103 14.71 20.78 -18.74
C ASN A 103 13.88 21.43 -19.86
#